data_AF-A0A433EZI5-F1
#
_entry.id   AF-A0A433EZI5-F1
#
_cell.length_a   1.000
_cell.length_b   1.000
_cell.length_c   1.000
_cell.angle_alpha   90.00
_cell.angle_beta   90.00
_cell.angle_gamma   90.00
#
_symmetry.space_group_name_H-M   'P 1'
#
loop_
_entity.id
_entity.type
_entity.pdbx_description
1 polymer ?
#
loop_
_entity_poly.entity_id
_entity_poly.type
_entity_poly.pdbx_seq_one_letter_code
_entity_poly.pdbx_strand_id
1 'polypeptide(L)'
;MLGFAVVGAILVTVLVAFLFESNLSQSVLDDVSSQLNHQTSEIEGFTQRQAVQYADNLKFLHATPSVSGIPRATENAGVDPKENTSFTLWKKRLETIFIAFIENNEEVDQLRIISIGDGKEVLRVERSGGKISALADRELQVKSTRDYYKESAQLSRNELYMSGISLNREYGKVEYPYKPVLRLSLPIFSETGRRYGFIIMNINTSIALAGMTEFVSSPSSCISPMMKASSFYTLKNVLISAKTLRQKPLGKRNFLLLFLKVLGT
;
A
#
# COMPACT_ATOMS: atom_id res chain seq x y z
N MET A 1 5.32 22.27 65.04
CA MET A 1 5.05 20.85 64.67
C MET A 1 4.02 20.72 63.55
N LEU A 2 2.82 21.32 63.64
CA LEU A 2 1.76 21.15 62.63
C LEU A 2 2.13 21.61 61.20
N GLY A 3 2.88 22.71 61.07
CA GLY A 3 3.27 23.23 59.74
C GLY A 3 4.17 22.28 58.93
N PHE A 4 5.11 21.60 59.59
CA PHE A 4 6.00 20.63 58.92
C PHE A 4 5.24 19.39 58.44
N ALA A 5 4.19 18.96 59.17
CA ALA A 5 3.36 17.84 58.77
C ALA A 5 2.53 18.14 57.50
N VAL A 6 2.01 19.37 57.39
CA VAL A 6 1.24 19.81 56.20
C VAL A 6 2.15 19.91 54.98
N VAL A 7 3.36 20.49 55.13
CA VAL A 7 4.33 20.58 54.03
C VAL A 7 4.77 19.18 53.58
N GLY A 8 5.00 18.25 54.50
CA GLY A 8 5.32 16.85 54.17
C GLY A 8 4.20 16.15 53.39
N ALA A 9 2.94 16.33 53.79
CA ALA A 9 1.80 15.74 53.09
C ALA A 9 1.62 16.29 51.67
N ILE A 10 1.87 17.60 51.47
CA ILE A 10 1.83 18.22 50.14
C ILE A 10 2.97 17.67 49.26
N LEU A 11 4.19 17.58 49.79
CA LEU A 11 5.34 17.05 49.05
C LEU A 11 5.12 15.59 48.62
N VAL A 12 4.56 14.75 49.49
CA VAL A 12 4.22 13.37 49.16
C VAL A 12 3.14 13.33 48.08
N THR A 13 2.11 14.17 48.17
CA THR A 13 1.04 14.22 47.17
C THR A 13 1.55 14.64 45.80
N VAL A 14 2.42 15.66 45.75
CA VAL A 14 3.06 16.13 44.52
C VAL A 14 3.98 15.06 43.95
N LEU A 15 4.77 14.40 44.79
CA LEU A 15 5.64 13.30 44.37
C LEU A 15 4.84 12.14 43.79
N VAL A 16 3.75 11.73 44.44
CA VAL A 16 2.87 10.67 43.96
C VAL A 16 2.20 11.06 42.64
N ALA A 17 1.70 12.30 42.52
CA ALA A 17 1.10 12.79 41.27
C ALA A 17 2.13 12.79 40.12
N PHE A 18 3.35 13.25 40.39
CA PHE A 18 4.44 13.26 39.42
C PHE A 18 4.85 11.85 38.98
N LEU A 19 4.98 10.91 39.93
CA LEU A 19 5.27 9.51 39.63
C LEU A 19 4.14 8.85 38.83
N PHE A 20 2.88 9.18 39.14
CA PHE A 20 1.73 8.66 38.41
C PHE A 20 1.68 9.19 36.98
N GLU A 21 1.85 10.50 36.77
CA GLU A 21 1.83 11.15 35.46
C GLU A 21 2.98 10.67 34.56
N SER A 22 4.18 10.48 35.14
CA SER A 22 5.34 9.93 34.42
C SER A 22 5.13 8.46 34.01
N ASN A 23 4.53 7.63 34.88
CA ASN A 23 4.26 6.23 34.56
C ASN A 23 3.12 6.08 33.54
N LEU A 24 2.04 6.86 33.69
CA LEU A 24 0.87 6.80 32.82
C LEU A 24 1.20 7.24 31.38
N SER A 25 2.03 8.28 31.24
CA SER A 25 2.43 8.79 29.93
C SER A 25 3.25 7.78 29.15
N GLN A 26 4.15 7.05 29.81
CA GLN A 26 4.98 6.03 29.15
C GLN A 26 4.14 4.82 28.73
N SER A 27 3.28 4.29 29.60
CA SER A 27 2.41 3.15 29.23
C SER A 27 1.46 3.48 28.08
N VAL A 28 0.97 4.71 27.99
CA VAL A 28 0.13 5.16 26.87
C VAL A 28 0.94 5.31 25.58
N LEU A 29 2.17 5.85 25.65
CA LEU A 29 3.06 5.97 24.49
C LEU A 29 3.51 4.60 23.98
N ASP A 30 3.78 3.66 24.88
CA ASP A 30 4.16 2.29 24.56
C ASP A 30 3.01 1.51 23.90
N ASP A 31 1.78 1.66 24.40
CA ASP A 31 0.60 1.01 23.81
C ASP A 31 0.28 1.55 22.41
N VAL A 32 0.37 2.87 22.22
CA VAL A 32 0.21 3.50 20.90
C VAL A 32 1.31 3.07 19.94
N SER A 33 2.57 3.07 20.39
CA SER A 33 3.72 2.63 19.58
C SER A 33 3.62 1.16 19.21
N SER A 34 3.24 0.30 20.16
CA SER A 34 3.03 -1.13 19.95
C SER A 34 1.91 -1.39 18.95
N GLN A 35 0.76 -0.71 19.08
CA GLN A 35 -0.35 -0.83 18.13
C GLN A 35 0.05 -0.36 16.73
N LEU A 36 0.78 0.75 16.60
CA LEU A 36 1.31 1.22 15.32
C LEU A 36 2.28 0.22 14.69
N ASN A 37 3.17 -0.37 15.50
CA ASN A 37 4.14 -1.36 15.02
C ASN A 37 3.48 -2.68 14.61
N HIS A 38 2.46 -3.14 15.36
CA HIS A 38 1.68 -4.32 15.00
C HIS A 38 0.89 -4.09 13.70
N GLN A 39 0.24 -2.93 13.55
CA GLN A 39 -0.45 -2.57 12.32
C GLN A 39 0.50 -2.45 11.12
N THR A 40 1.70 -1.90 11.34
CA THR A 40 2.74 -1.80 10.31
C THR A 40 3.20 -3.18 9.85
N SER A 41 3.45 -4.11 10.78
CA SER A 41 3.85 -5.48 10.45
C SER A 41 2.75 -6.27 9.72
N GLU A 42 1.47 -6.05 10.08
CA GLU A 42 0.35 -6.69 9.39
C GLU A 42 0.15 -6.14 7.96
N ILE A 43 0.34 -4.83 7.76
CA ILE A 43 0.31 -4.15 6.46
C ILE A 43 1.46 -4.61 5.56
N GLU A 44 2.67 -4.70 6.10
CA GLU A 44 3.84 -5.24 5.39
C GLU A 44 3.62 -6.70 5.00
N GLY A 45 3.09 -7.51 5.92
CA GLY A 45 2.75 -8.91 5.66
C GLY A 45 1.67 -9.07 4.57
N PHE A 46 0.63 -8.24 4.57
CA PHE A 46 -0.40 -8.25 3.54
C PHE A 46 0.16 -7.86 2.17
N THR A 47 0.92 -6.77 2.11
CA THR A 47 1.53 -6.26 0.87
C THR A 47 2.48 -7.30 0.28
N GLN A 48 3.29 -7.94 1.13
CA GLN A 48 4.21 -9.00 0.72
C GLN A 48 3.47 -10.23 0.18
N ARG A 49 2.39 -10.65 0.83
CA ARG A 49 1.57 -11.78 0.36
C ARG A 49 0.93 -11.50 -1.00
N GLN A 50 0.37 -10.30 -1.21
CA GLN A 50 -0.18 -9.89 -2.50
C GLN A 50 0.90 -9.87 -3.59
N ALA A 51 2.06 -9.29 -3.30
CA ALA A 51 3.19 -9.26 -4.23
C ALA A 51 3.65 -10.66 -4.65
N VAL A 52 3.73 -11.61 -3.71
CA VAL A 52 4.04 -13.02 -3.99
C VAL A 52 2.95 -13.67 -4.83
N GLN A 53 1.67 -13.45 -4.51
CA GLN A 53 0.55 -13.99 -5.28
C GLN A 53 0.61 -13.52 -6.75
N TYR A 54 0.86 -12.23 -6.98
CA TYR A 54 1.00 -11.69 -8.34
C TYR A 54 2.22 -12.27 -9.07
N ALA A 55 3.34 -12.45 -8.36
CA ALA A 55 4.52 -13.10 -8.93
C ALA A 55 4.21 -14.53 -9.37
N ASP A 56 3.51 -15.30 -8.53
CA ASP A 56 3.18 -16.69 -8.82
C ASP A 56 2.13 -16.82 -9.92
N ASN A 57 1.14 -15.93 -9.96
CA ASN A 57 0.21 -15.82 -11.08
C ASN A 57 0.94 -15.53 -12.41
N LEU A 58 1.92 -14.61 -12.40
CA LEU A 58 2.71 -14.32 -13.60
C LEU A 58 3.56 -15.50 -14.04
N LYS A 59 4.18 -16.21 -13.09
CA LYS A 59 4.93 -17.45 -13.37
C LYS A 59 4.03 -18.52 -13.97
N PHE A 60 2.81 -18.68 -13.46
CA PHE A 60 1.83 -19.60 -14.00
C PHE A 60 1.50 -19.27 -15.46
N LEU A 61 1.16 -18.01 -15.76
CA LEU A 61 0.90 -17.56 -17.13
C LEU A 61 2.11 -17.78 -18.05
N HIS A 62 3.30 -17.44 -17.57
CA HIS A 62 4.57 -17.62 -18.27
C HIS A 62 4.87 -19.10 -18.60
N ALA A 63 4.52 -20.01 -17.69
CA ALA A 63 4.72 -21.45 -17.86
C ALA A 63 3.71 -22.13 -18.81
N THR A 64 2.71 -21.39 -19.31
CA THR A 64 1.73 -21.97 -20.26
C THR A 64 2.38 -22.35 -21.59
N PRO A 65 1.94 -23.44 -22.25
CA PRO A 65 2.46 -23.83 -23.57
C PRO A 65 2.39 -22.70 -24.60
N SER A 66 1.34 -21.89 -24.54
CA SER A 66 1.11 -20.77 -25.46
C SER A 66 2.20 -19.71 -25.42
N VAL A 67 2.77 -19.41 -24.23
CA VAL A 67 3.88 -18.46 -24.12
C VAL A 67 5.15 -19.02 -24.77
N SER A 68 5.43 -20.32 -24.59
CA SER A 68 6.59 -20.97 -25.21
C SER A 68 6.42 -21.25 -26.71
N GLY A 69 5.19 -21.39 -27.19
CA GLY A 69 4.88 -21.65 -28.60
C GLY A 69 5.09 -20.44 -29.51
N ILE A 70 4.88 -19.23 -29.00
CA ILE A 70 5.10 -17.96 -29.72
C ILE A 70 6.54 -17.83 -30.26
N PRO A 71 7.61 -17.94 -29.45
CA PRO A 71 8.97 -17.86 -29.97
C PRO A 71 9.29 -19.02 -30.93
N ARG A 72 8.82 -20.25 -30.65
CA ARG A 72 9.04 -21.40 -31.56
C ARG A 72 8.43 -21.15 -32.93
N ALA A 73 7.18 -20.71 -33.00
CA ALA A 73 6.54 -20.38 -34.26
C ALA A 73 7.23 -19.20 -34.96
N THR A 74 7.65 -18.18 -34.21
CA THR A 74 8.35 -17.01 -34.79
C THR A 74 9.68 -17.42 -35.43
N GLU A 75 10.43 -18.33 -34.82
CA GLU A 75 11.72 -18.82 -35.34
C GLU A 75 11.57 -19.81 -36.50
N ASN A 76 10.39 -20.40 -36.69
CA ASN A 76 10.12 -21.44 -37.70
C ASN A 76 9.06 -21.01 -38.71
N ALA A 77 9.26 -19.86 -39.35
CA ALA A 77 8.43 -19.34 -40.43
C ALA A 77 6.92 -19.23 -40.11
N GLY A 78 6.60 -18.97 -38.84
CA GLY A 78 5.22 -18.79 -38.36
C GLY A 78 4.51 -20.07 -37.91
N VAL A 79 5.18 -21.23 -37.90
CA VAL A 79 4.61 -22.51 -37.45
C VAL A 79 5.50 -23.14 -36.39
N ASP A 80 4.95 -23.46 -35.23
CA ASP A 80 5.63 -24.20 -34.18
C ASP A 80 5.82 -25.66 -34.60
N PRO A 81 7.06 -26.15 -34.82
CA PRO A 81 7.31 -27.50 -35.30
C PRO A 81 6.96 -28.58 -34.26
N LYS A 82 6.87 -28.21 -32.96
CA LYS A 82 6.60 -29.17 -31.88
C LYS A 82 5.13 -29.57 -31.81
N GLU A 83 4.23 -28.61 -32.00
CA GLU A 83 2.78 -28.80 -31.90
C GLU A 83 2.04 -28.56 -33.22
N ASN A 84 2.79 -28.36 -34.32
CA ASN A 84 2.27 -28.03 -35.65
C ASN A 84 1.21 -26.90 -35.61
N THR A 85 1.49 -25.87 -34.81
CA THR A 85 0.54 -24.80 -34.48
C THR A 85 1.06 -23.47 -34.98
N SER A 86 0.22 -22.70 -35.70
CA SER A 86 0.64 -21.40 -36.24
C SER A 86 0.80 -20.34 -35.15
N PHE A 87 1.64 -19.34 -35.42
CA PHE A 87 1.81 -18.16 -34.56
C PHE A 87 0.45 -17.50 -34.25
N THR A 88 -0.40 -17.34 -35.25
CA THR A 88 -1.73 -16.74 -35.10
C THR A 88 -2.61 -17.53 -34.15
N LEU A 89 -2.57 -18.87 -34.21
CA LEU A 89 -3.35 -19.71 -33.31
C LEU A 89 -2.77 -19.68 -31.88
N TRP A 90 -1.44 -19.67 -31.73
CA TRP A 90 -0.82 -19.48 -30.42
C TRP A 90 -1.18 -18.15 -29.79
N LYS A 91 -1.09 -17.07 -30.58
CA LYS A 91 -1.48 -15.73 -30.16
C LYS A 91 -2.95 -15.73 -29.72
N LYS A 92 -3.85 -16.30 -30.51
CA LYS A 92 -5.28 -16.34 -30.19
C LYS A 92 -5.58 -17.10 -28.89
N ARG A 93 -4.93 -18.24 -28.66
CA ARG A 93 -5.05 -19.00 -27.41
C ARG A 93 -4.57 -18.18 -26.22
N LEU A 94 -3.44 -17.48 -26.37
CA LEU A 94 -2.91 -16.64 -25.31
C LEU A 94 -3.80 -15.42 -25.01
N GLU A 95 -4.41 -14.81 -26.03
CA GLU A 95 -5.43 -13.77 -25.85
C GLU A 95 -6.59 -14.29 -25.01
N THR A 96 -7.12 -15.48 -25.31
CA THR A 96 -8.20 -16.09 -24.54
C THR A 96 -7.80 -16.34 -23.08
N ILE A 97 -6.59 -16.85 -22.83
CA ILE A 97 -6.07 -17.06 -21.48
C ILE A 97 -5.95 -15.73 -20.73
N PHE A 98 -5.41 -14.69 -21.38
CA PHE A 98 -5.22 -13.37 -20.76
C PHE A 98 -6.56 -12.68 -20.49
N ILE A 99 -7.54 -12.80 -21.39
CA ILE A 99 -8.90 -12.28 -21.18
C ILE A 99 -9.50 -12.96 -19.95
N ALA A 100 -9.53 -14.29 -19.92
CA ALA A 100 -10.07 -15.04 -18.78
C ALA A 100 -9.35 -14.71 -17.46
N PHE A 101 -8.02 -14.53 -17.52
CA PHE A 101 -7.24 -14.14 -16.35
C PHE A 101 -7.63 -12.74 -15.85
N ILE A 102 -7.69 -11.75 -16.74
CA ILE A 102 -8.08 -10.37 -16.38
C ILE A 102 -9.53 -10.30 -15.91
N GLU A 103 -10.43 -11.14 -16.44
CA GLU A 103 -11.83 -11.23 -15.98
C GLU A 103 -11.92 -11.68 -14.51
N ASN A 104 -11.02 -12.57 -14.08
CA ASN A 104 -11.02 -13.14 -12.73
C ASN A 104 -10.08 -12.43 -11.74
N ASN A 105 -9.33 -11.42 -12.19
CA ASN A 105 -8.42 -10.64 -11.35
C ASN A 105 -8.66 -9.15 -11.62
N GLU A 106 -9.54 -8.52 -10.84
CA GLU A 106 -10.06 -7.17 -11.10
C GLU A 106 -8.99 -6.07 -11.08
N GLU A 107 -7.95 -6.28 -10.28
CA GLU A 107 -6.80 -5.41 -10.15
C GLU A 107 -5.86 -5.47 -11.36
N VAL A 108 -5.97 -6.48 -12.23
CA VAL A 108 -5.07 -6.63 -13.37
C VAL A 108 -5.64 -5.86 -14.56
N ASP A 109 -5.06 -4.69 -14.84
CA ASP A 109 -5.53 -3.83 -15.94
C ASP A 109 -5.04 -4.32 -17.29
N GLN A 110 -3.80 -4.86 -17.38
CA GLN A 110 -3.19 -5.21 -18.67
C GLN A 110 -2.23 -6.39 -18.55
N LEU A 111 -2.26 -7.25 -19.59
CA LEU A 111 -1.27 -8.30 -19.84
C LEU A 111 -0.70 -8.16 -21.25
N ARG A 112 0.62 -8.22 -21.38
CA ARG A 112 1.31 -8.02 -22.66
C ARG A 112 2.46 -8.98 -22.85
N ILE A 113 2.76 -9.25 -24.12
CA ILE A 113 4.08 -9.74 -24.55
C ILE A 113 4.74 -8.63 -25.35
N ILE A 114 5.98 -8.31 -25.02
CA ILE A 114 6.81 -7.33 -25.73
C ILE A 114 8.04 -8.04 -26.27
N SER A 115 8.34 -7.89 -27.56
CA SER A 115 9.53 -8.43 -28.22
C SER A 115 10.78 -7.64 -27.83
N ILE A 116 11.94 -8.31 -27.75
CA ILE A 116 13.21 -7.66 -27.37
C ILE A 116 13.91 -6.93 -28.53
N GLY A 117 13.59 -7.26 -29.78
CA GLY A 117 14.26 -6.70 -30.96
C GLY A 117 13.85 -5.26 -31.23
N ASP A 118 12.58 -5.06 -31.55
CA ASP A 118 11.97 -3.77 -31.88
C ASP A 118 11.27 -3.12 -30.68
N GLY A 119 11.15 -3.82 -29.55
CA GLY A 119 10.41 -3.36 -28.38
C GLY A 119 8.93 -3.20 -28.63
N LYS A 120 8.39 -3.88 -29.64
CA LYS A 120 6.99 -3.80 -30.03
C LYS A 120 6.14 -4.78 -29.20
N GLU A 121 4.93 -4.36 -28.88
CA GLU A 121 3.94 -5.27 -28.32
C GLU A 121 3.59 -6.34 -29.37
N VAL A 122 3.73 -7.61 -29.01
CA VAL A 122 3.35 -8.78 -29.83
C VAL A 122 1.87 -9.10 -29.61
N LEU A 123 1.43 -8.93 -28.37
CA LEU A 123 0.07 -9.15 -27.91
C LEU A 123 -0.20 -8.22 -26.72
N ARG A 124 -1.41 -7.70 -26.64
CA ARG A 124 -1.90 -6.88 -25.53
C ARG A 124 -3.36 -7.18 -25.28
N VAL A 125 -3.67 -7.58 -24.05
CA VAL A 125 -5.04 -7.63 -23.54
C VAL A 125 -5.14 -6.61 -22.42
N GLU A 126 -6.23 -5.85 -22.43
CA GLU A 126 -6.47 -4.83 -21.42
C GLU A 126 -7.93 -4.71 -21.02
N ARG A 127 -8.11 -4.18 -19.81
CA ARG A 127 -9.38 -3.69 -19.27
C ARG A 127 -9.48 -2.18 -19.56
N SER A 128 -10.43 -1.80 -20.40
CA SER A 128 -10.70 -0.39 -20.73
C SER A 128 -12.21 -0.12 -20.68
N GLY A 129 -12.62 0.87 -19.88
CA GLY A 129 -14.04 1.23 -19.72
C GLY A 129 -14.93 0.08 -19.22
N GLY A 130 -14.39 -0.84 -18.42
CA GLY A 130 -15.10 -2.03 -17.94
C GLY A 130 -15.18 -3.19 -18.93
N LYS A 131 -14.67 -3.03 -20.16
CA LYS A 131 -14.56 -4.09 -21.16
C LYS A 131 -13.15 -4.65 -21.20
N ILE A 132 -13.05 -5.97 -21.33
CA ILE A 132 -11.78 -6.68 -21.49
C ILE A 132 -11.66 -7.12 -22.95
N SER A 133 -10.55 -6.79 -23.60
CA SER A 133 -10.33 -7.17 -24.99
C SER A 133 -8.86 -7.23 -25.36
N ALA A 134 -8.55 -8.10 -26.32
CA ALA A 134 -7.28 -8.07 -27.03
C ALA A 134 -7.26 -6.91 -28.05
N LEU A 135 -6.17 -6.15 -28.11
CA LEU A 135 -6.00 -5.08 -29.10
C LEU A 135 -5.62 -5.63 -30.47
N ALA A 136 -6.07 -4.96 -31.54
CA ALA A 136 -5.70 -5.33 -32.89
C ALA A 136 -4.23 -5.00 -33.18
N ASP A 137 -3.61 -5.72 -34.11
CA ASP A 137 -2.18 -5.58 -34.44
C ASP A 137 -1.74 -4.15 -34.81
N ARG A 138 -2.65 -3.38 -35.41
CA ARG A 138 -2.44 -1.97 -35.79
C ARG A 138 -2.37 -1.02 -34.59
N GLU A 139 -2.87 -1.44 -33.43
CA GLU A 139 -2.95 -0.63 -32.20
C GLU A 139 -1.79 -0.94 -31.24
N LEU A 140 -1.03 -2.01 -31.51
CA LEU A 140 0.14 -2.43 -30.72
C LEU A 140 1.27 -1.41 -30.84
N GLN A 141 1.81 -1.00 -29.69
CA GLN A 141 2.76 0.11 -29.61
C GLN A 141 4.21 -0.39 -29.48
N VAL A 142 5.15 0.47 -29.87
CA VAL A 142 6.57 0.31 -29.53
C VAL A 142 6.83 0.93 -28.15
N LYS A 143 7.42 0.15 -27.25
CA LYS A 143 7.68 0.53 -25.85
C LYS A 143 9.18 0.51 -25.49
N SER A 144 10.07 0.38 -26.47
CA SER A 144 11.53 0.31 -26.30
C SER A 144 12.15 1.48 -25.51
N THR A 145 11.51 2.64 -25.52
CA THR A 145 12.02 3.85 -24.82
C THR A 145 11.64 3.92 -23.33
N ARG A 146 10.83 2.99 -22.83
CA ARG A 146 10.34 3.01 -21.44
C ARG A 146 11.34 2.37 -20.48
N ASP A 147 11.44 2.87 -19.26
CA ASP A 147 12.41 2.35 -18.28
C ASP A 147 12.15 0.88 -17.94
N TYR A 148 10.88 0.49 -17.75
CA TYR A 148 10.53 -0.91 -17.53
C TYR A 148 10.98 -1.82 -18.69
N TYR A 149 11.04 -1.31 -19.93
CA TYR A 149 11.55 -2.10 -21.04
C TYR A 149 13.02 -2.42 -20.85
N LYS A 150 13.83 -1.44 -20.46
CA LYS A 150 15.28 -1.62 -20.26
C LYS A 150 15.57 -2.61 -19.14
N GLU A 151 14.84 -2.52 -18.02
CA GLU A 151 14.96 -3.45 -16.90
C GLU A 151 14.54 -4.86 -17.32
N SER A 152 13.33 -5.02 -17.88
CA SER A 152 12.81 -6.31 -18.34
C SER A 152 13.67 -6.94 -19.44
N ALA A 153 14.28 -6.11 -20.29
CA ALA A 153 15.15 -6.52 -21.38
C ALA A 153 16.44 -7.17 -20.91
N GLN A 154 16.88 -6.92 -19.68
CA GLN A 154 18.15 -7.42 -19.15
C GLN A 154 17.99 -8.70 -18.31
N LEU A 155 16.76 -9.02 -17.90
CA LEU A 155 16.47 -10.14 -16.99
C LEU A 155 17.02 -11.48 -17.43
N SER A 156 17.68 -12.15 -16.49
CA SER A 156 18.14 -13.52 -16.60
C SER A 156 16.97 -14.50 -16.61
N ARG A 157 17.19 -15.74 -17.06
CA ARG A 157 16.16 -16.77 -17.05
C ARG A 157 15.60 -16.95 -15.63
N ASN A 158 14.28 -16.95 -15.51
CA ASN A 158 13.52 -17.04 -14.25
C ASN A 158 13.67 -15.84 -13.30
N GLU A 159 14.36 -14.77 -13.72
CA GLU A 159 14.44 -13.53 -12.95
C GLU A 159 13.14 -12.74 -13.11
N LEU A 160 12.53 -12.37 -11.98
CA LEU A 160 11.33 -11.55 -11.92
C LEU A 160 11.72 -10.09 -11.70
N TYR A 161 11.28 -9.22 -12.59
CA TYR A 161 11.29 -7.78 -12.32
C TYR A 161 9.97 -7.35 -11.71
N MET A 162 10.06 -6.51 -10.69
CA MET A 162 8.95 -5.79 -10.08
C MET A 162 9.32 -4.31 -10.01
N SER A 163 8.52 -3.46 -10.65
CA SER A 163 8.72 -2.01 -10.63
C SER A 163 8.23 -1.37 -9.33
N GLY A 164 8.66 -0.13 -9.06
CA GLY A 164 7.94 0.74 -8.13
C GLY A 164 6.60 1.20 -8.71
N ILE A 165 5.69 1.64 -7.84
CA ILE A 165 4.38 2.16 -8.25
C ILE A 165 4.55 3.46 -9.04
N SER A 166 3.94 3.52 -10.23
CA SER A 166 3.99 4.69 -11.09
C SER A 166 2.72 4.87 -11.90
N LEU A 167 2.41 6.10 -12.31
CA LEU A 167 1.20 6.36 -13.10
C LEU A 167 1.26 5.68 -14.47
N ASN A 168 0.12 5.14 -14.91
CA ASN A 168 0.01 4.58 -16.26
C ASN A 168 0.17 5.67 -17.33
N ARG A 169 0.80 5.28 -18.44
CA ARG A 169 1.05 6.18 -19.57
C ARG A 169 0.76 5.49 -20.89
N GLU A 170 -0.08 6.13 -21.70
CA GLU A 170 -0.36 5.72 -23.07
C GLU A 170 0.07 6.80 -24.05
N TYR A 171 0.69 6.39 -25.16
CA TYR A 171 1.27 7.31 -26.15
C TYR A 171 2.15 8.42 -25.52
N GLY A 172 2.88 8.08 -24.45
CA GLY A 172 3.76 8.98 -23.71
C GLY A 172 3.06 9.90 -22.68
N LYS A 173 1.73 9.98 -22.70
CA LYS A 173 0.93 10.83 -21.80
C LYS A 173 0.43 10.04 -20.61
N VAL A 174 0.35 10.69 -19.45
CA VAL A 174 -0.30 10.09 -18.26
C VAL A 174 -1.78 9.88 -18.60
N GLU A 175 -2.27 8.67 -18.33
CA GLU A 175 -3.68 8.32 -18.53
C GLU A 175 -4.56 9.03 -17.50
N TYR A 176 -5.73 9.50 -17.94
CA TYR A 176 -6.78 10.03 -17.06
C TYR A 176 -8.06 9.17 -17.20
N PRO A 177 -8.72 8.78 -16.10
CA PRO A 177 -8.38 9.05 -14.71
C PRO A 177 -7.04 8.43 -14.29
N TYR A 178 -6.35 9.04 -13.32
CA TYR A 178 -5.02 8.60 -12.91
C TYR A 178 -5.05 7.17 -12.37
N LYS A 179 -4.23 6.30 -12.96
CA LYS A 179 -4.08 4.90 -12.56
C LYS A 179 -2.67 4.64 -12.05
N PRO A 180 -2.46 4.48 -10.73
CA PRO A 180 -1.19 4.01 -10.20
C PRO A 180 -1.03 2.51 -10.51
N VAL A 181 0.11 2.15 -11.09
CA VAL A 181 0.37 0.82 -11.63
C VAL A 181 1.66 0.26 -11.06
N LEU A 182 1.57 -0.98 -10.56
CA LEU A 182 2.67 -1.87 -10.28
C LEU A 182 2.87 -2.80 -11.49
N ARG A 183 4.09 -2.93 -12.00
CA ARG A 183 4.41 -3.80 -13.14
C ARG A 183 5.32 -4.94 -12.72
N LEU A 184 4.94 -6.16 -13.11
CA LEU A 184 5.76 -7.36 -12.98
C LEU A 184 6.11 -7.89 -14.37
N SER A 185 7.32 -8.39 -14.57
CA SER A 185 7.69 -9.02 -15.83
C SER A 185 8.61 -10.22 -15.69
N LEU A 186 8.45 -11.18 -16.61
CA LEU A 186 9.33 -12.35 -16.74
C LEU A 186 9.85 -12.46 -18.19
N PRO A 187 11.15 -12.76 -18.39
CA PRO A 187 11.72 -12.89 -19.72
C PRO A 187 11.26 -14.18 -20.40
N ILE A 188 10.98 -14.08 -21.69
CA ILE A 188 10.64 -15.19 -22.57
C ILE A 188 11.85 -15.49 -23.44
N PHE A 189 12.30 -16.74 -23.42
CA PHE A 189 13.40 -17.24 -24.24
C PHE A 189 12.87 -18.30 -25.20
N SER A 190 13.47 -18.41 -26.37
CA SER A 190 13.25 -19.54 -27.25
C SER A 190 13.99 -20.79 -26.77
N GLU A 191 13.71 -21.93 -27.39
CA GLU A 191 14.35 -23.21 -27.07
C GLU A 191 15.86 -23.19 -27.37
N THR A 192 16.31 -22.33 -28.29
CA THR A 192 17.74 -22.13 -28.58
C THR A 192 18.46 -21.26 -27.53
N GLY A 193 17.73 -20.80 -26.50
CA GLY A 193 18.26 -19.94 -25.44
C GLY A 193 18.32 -18.46 -25.82
N ARG A 194 17.87 -18.07 -27.02
CA ARG A 194 17.79 -16.66 -27.42
C ARG A 194 16.64 -15.96 -26.70
N ARG A 195 16.87 -14.73 -26.25
CA ARG A 195 15.82 -13.90 -25.65
C ARG A 195 14.85 -13.48 -26.75
N TYR A 196 13.57 -13.81 -26.59
CA TYR A 196 12.50 -13.41 -27.52
C TYR A 196 11.89 -12.06 -27.11
N GLY A 197 11.66 -11.90 -25.81
CA GLY A 197 10.90 -10.80 -25.26
C GLY A 197 10.61 -11.02 -23.78
N PHE A 198 9.51 -10.48 -23.29
CA PHE A 198 9.05 -10.70 -21.92
C PHE A 198 7.53 -10.59 -21.84
N ILE A 199 6.94 -11.32 -20.89
CA ILE A 199 5.56 -11.11 -20.44
C ILE A 199 5.59 -10.00 -19.39
N ILE A 200 4.63 -9.08 -19.44
CA ILE A 200 4.47 -8.02 -18.45
C ILE A 200 3.01 -7.88 -18.03
N MET A 201 2.80 -7.77 -16.72
CA MET A 201 1.51 -7.60 -16.07
C MET A 201 1.46 -6.24 -15.38
N ASN A 202 0.41 -5.48 -15.66
CA ASN A 202 0.14 -4.20 -15.02
C ASN A 202 -1.00 -4.37 -14.01
N ILE A 203 -0.71 -4.06 -12.76
CA ILE A 203 -1.62 -4.17 -11.62
C ILE A 203 -2.01 -2.77 -11.18
N ASN A 204 -3.30 -2.50 -11.12
CA ASN A 204 -3.89 -1.28 -10.59
C ASN A 204 -3.81 -1.31 -9.07
N THR A 205 -2.90 -0.51 -8.51
CA THR A 205 -2.68 -0.53 -7.06
C THR A 205 -3.82 0.13 -6.29
N SER A 206 -4.63 0.98 -6.92
CA SER A 206 -5.83 1.52 -6.27
C SER A 206 -6.86 0.43 -5.99
N ILE A 207 -6.99 -0.55 -6.88
CA ILE A 207 -7.89 -1.70 -6.69
C ILE A 207 -7.23 -2.74 -5.78
N ALA A 208 -5.97 -3.11 -6.03
CA ALA A 208 -5.26 -4.12 -5.25
C ALA A 208 -5.17 -3.79 -3.75
N LEU A 209 -5.09 -2.50 -3.41
CA LEU A 209 -4.97 -2.02 -2.03
C LEU A 209 -6.33 -1.55 -1.45
N ALA A 210 -7.43 -1.67 -2.19
CA ALA A 210 -8.75 -1.20 -1.72
C ALA A 210 -9.18 -1.89 -0.41
N GLY A 211 -8.85 -3.17 -0.25
CA GLY A 211 -9.10 -3.90 1.01
C GLY A 211 -8.29 -3.36 2.20
N MET A 212 -7.17 -2.68 1.98
CA MET A 212 -6.35 -2.10 3.07
C MET A 212 -6.94 -0.80 3.60
N THR A 213 -7.59 0.00 2.74
CA THR A 213 -8.23 1.26 3.16
C THR A 213 -9.33 1.04 4.20
N GLU A 214 -9.99 -0.11 4.20
CA GLU A 214 -10.99 -0.48 5.20
C GLU A 214 -10.35 -0.70 6.59
N PHE A 215 -9.21 -1.41 6.65
CA PHE A 215 -8.45 -1.59 7.89
C PHE A 215 -7.87 -0.27 8.44
N VAL A 216 -7.35 0.59 7.57
CA VAL A 216 -6.71 1.88 7.95
C VAL A 216 -7.73 2.97 8.34
N SER A 217 -9.01 2.83 7.97
CA SER A 217 -10.07 3.81 8.31
C SER A 217 -10.69 3.63 9.71
N SER A 218 -10.32 2.57 10.44
CA SER A 218 -10.76 2.29 11.81
C SER A 218 -10.04 3.00 13.00
N PRO A 219 -9.19 4.06 12.88
CA PRO A 219 -8.60 4.71 14.07
C PRO A 219 -9.50 5.72 14.78
N SER A 220 -10.64 6.13 14.21
CA SER A 220 -11.39 7.28 14.74
C SER A 220 -12.39 6.94 15.86
N SER A 221 -12.69 5.66 16.11
CA SER A 221 -13.68 5.25 17.12
C SER A 221 -13.11 5.07 18.53
N CYS A 222 -11.81 4.86 18.70
CA CYS A 222 -11.19 4.61 20.01
C CYS A 222 -10.51 5.83 20.67
N ILE A 223 -10.25 6.91 19.93
CA ILE A 223 -9.57 8.11 20.49
C ILE A 223 -10.55 9.00 21.30
N SER A 224 -11.85 8.99 20.95
CA SER A 224 -12.86 9.89 21.52
C SER A 224 -13.27 9.59 22.98
N PRO A 225 -13.40 8.32 23.42
CA PRO A 225 -13.73 8.02 24.82
C PRO A 225 -12.55 8.26 25.78
N MET A 226 -11.31 8.07 25.32
CA MET A 226 -10.12 8.07 26.17
C MET A 226 -9.63 9.49 26.52
N MET A 227 -9.76 10.45 25.60
CA MET A 227 -9.53 11.88 25.90
C MET A 227 -10.65 12.51 26.74
N LYS A 228 -11.88 11.97 26.70
CA LYS A 228 -12.97 12.45 27.57
C LYS A 228 -12.80 11.99 29.02
N ALA A 229 -12.18 10.85 29.27
CA ALA A 229 -11.96 10.39 30.63
C ALA A 229 -10.96 11.29 31.39
N SER A 230 -9.85 11.69 30.77
CA SER A 230 -8.84 12.53 31.42
C SER A 230 -9.31 13.96 31.71
N SER A 231 -10.15 14.55 30.85
CA SER A 231 -10.66 15.91 31.06
C SER A 231 -11.73 16.00 32.17
N PHE A 232 -12.49 14.93 32.41
CA PHE A 232 -13.53 14.90 33.44
C PHE A 232 -13.00 14.67 34.86
N TYR A 233 -11.88 13.93 35.03
CA TYR A 233 -11.31 13.70 36.36
C TYR A 233 -10.52 14.90 36.89
N THR A 234 -9.90 15.69 36.00
CA THR A 234 -9.10 16.87 36.41
C THR A 234 -10.00 18.04 36.84
N LEU A 235 -11.14 18.28 36.18
CA LEU A 235 -12.03 19.38 36.58
C LEU A 235 -12.81 19.10 37.87
N LYS A 236 -13.22 17.84 38.11
CA LYS A 236 -14.02 17.50 39.30
C LYS A 236 -13.19 17.63 40.59
N ASN A 237 -11.93 17.23 40.57
CA ASN A 237 -11.06 17.30 41.75
C ASN A 237 -10.57 18.73 42.07
N VAL A 238 -10.41 19.59 41.06
CA VAL A 238 -10.11 21.02 41.28
C VAL A 238 -11.33 21.76 41.87
N LEU A 239 -12.55 21.45 41.43
CA LEU A 239 -13.78 22.06 41.95
C LEU A 239 -14.20 21.52 43.34
N ILE A 240 -13.88 20.27 43.68
CA ILE A 240 -14.15 19.71 45.02
C ILE A 240 -13.19 20.29 46.07
N SER A 241 -11.94 20.59 45.72
CA SER A 241 -10.99 21.23 46.63
C SER A 241 -11.36 22.70 46.94
N ALA A 242 -11.89 23.42 45.94
CA ALA A 242 -12.30 24.82 46.12
C ALA A 242 -13.56 25.02 46.99
N LYS A 243 -14.45 24.01 47.07
CA LYS A 243 -15.67 24.08 47.91
C LYS A 243 -15.39 23.85 49.39
N THR A 244 -14.30 23.17 49.74
CA THR A 244 -13.95 22.82 51.13
C THR A 244 -13.19 23.95 51.84
N LEU A 245 -12.71 24.96 51.11
CA LEU A 245 -12.03 26.13 51.68
C LEU A 245 -12.96 27.34 51.98
N ARG A 246 -14.28 27.20 51.80
CA ARG A 246 -15.25 28.30 52.00
C ARG A 246 -16.06 28.22 53.30
N GLN A 247 -15.48 27.69 54.38
CA GLN A 247 -16.03 27.80 55.73
C GLN A 247 -14.98 28.27 56.73
N LYS A 248 -14.61 29.56 56.69
CA LYS A 248 -14.16 30.34 57.85
C LYS A 248 -14.24 31.84 57.51
N PRO A 249 -14.89 32.68 58.34
CA PRO A 249 -15.09 34.09 58.01
C PRO A 249 -13.85 34.89 58.38
N LEU A 250 -13.20 35.53 57.41
CA LEU A 250 -12.21 36.58 57.70
C LEU A 250 -12.63 37.89 57.02
N GLY A 251 -12.64 38.94 57.85
CA GLY A 251 -13.25 40.23 57.60
C GLY A 251 -12.71 41.00 56.40
N LYS A 252 -13.58 41.88 55.91
CA LYS A 252 -13.37 42.86 54.86
C LYS A 252 -12.05 43.62 55.06
N ARG A 253 -11.01 43.31 54.26
CA ARG A 253 -10.07 44.35 53.80
C ARG A 253 -9.15 44.03 52.61
N ASN A 254 -9.10 42.81 52.06
CA ASN A 254 -8.18 42.51 50.95
C ASN A 254 -8.84 41.80 49.76
N PHE A 255 -9.92 42.36 49.20
CA PHE A 255 -10.56 41.79 48.00
C PHE A 255 -9.97 42.34 46.68
N LEU A 256 -9.14 43.39 46.71
CA LEU A 256 -8.68 44.05 45.47
C LEU A 256 -7.27 43.66 44.99
N LEU A 257 -6.52 42.84 45.73
CA LEU A 257 -5.14 42.47 45.35
C LEU A 257 -4.97 41.06 44.76
N LEU A 258 -6.02 40.23 44.72
CA LEU A 258 -5.89 38.84 44.27
C LEU A 258 -6.29 38.60 42.80
N PHE A 259 -6.84 39.60 42.10
CA PHE A 259 -7.36 39.40 40.74
C PHE A 259 -6.36 39.68 39.60
N LEU A 260 -5.18 40.25 39.88
CA LEU A 260 -4.23 40.68 38.84
C LEU A 260 -2.94 39.84 38.73
N LYS A 261 -2.88 38.63 39.32
CA LYS A 261 -1.68 37.78 39.23
C LYS A 261 -1.89 36.41 38.56
N VAL A 262 -3.04 36.18 37.93
CA VAL A 262 -3.38 34.87 37.31
C VAL A 262 -3.47 34.92 35.78
N LEU A 263 -3.22 36.07 35.15
CA LEU A 263 -3.15 36.19 33.68
C LEU A 263 -1.74 36.52 33.17
N GLY A 264 -0.71 36.13 33.91
CA GLY A 264 0.67 36.39 33.52
C GLY A 264 1.64 35.31 34.01
N THR A 265 1.41 34.08 33.56
CA THR A 265 2.36 33.00 33.23
C THR A 265 1.55 31.80 32.77
#